data_AF-A0A1Y4RAI9-F1
#
_entry.id   AF-A0A1Y4RAI9-F1
#
_cell.length_a   1.000
_cell.length_b   1.000
_cell.length_c   1.000
_cell.angle_alpha   90.00
_cell.angle_beta   90.00
_cell.angle_gamma   90.00
#
_symmetry.space_group_name_H-M   'P 1'
#
loop_
_entity.id
_entity.type
_entity.pdbx_description
1 polymer ?
#
loop_
_entity_poly.entity_id
_entity_poly.type
_entity_poly.pdbx_seq_one_letter_code
_entity_poly.pdbx_strand_id
1 'polypeptide(L)'
;MPLTSLPAYFKGKKPVSIIYPDGTEIHVDKWRKLAEKLLHRCAEEEVMRERLCGMLGKVYGRDRLLLSDRGDCMDVPLEFYPGMFFEAKFDTESLLKVITTRIFRPIGYDYYGIYLKVKDSPQQQSAQESEPKQSLQL
;
A
#
# COMPACT_ATOMS: atom_id res chain seq x y z
N MET A 1 -0.19 2.82 -12.36
CA MET A 1 -1.59 2.94 -11.90
C MET A 1 -1.65 3.92 -10.74
N PRO A 2 -2.59 4.89 -10.71
CA PRO A 2 -2.76 5.80 -9.57
C PRO A 2 -3.02 5.03 -8.27
N LEU A 3 -2.45 5.46 -7.14
CA LEU A 3 -2.73 4.88 -5.81
C LEU A 3 -4.21 5.01 -5.42
N THR A 4 -4.91 6.00 -5.99
CA THR A 4 -6.36 6.22 -5.86
C THR A 4 -7.22 5.22 -6.63
N SER A 5 -6.62 4.36 -7.46
CA SER A 5 -7.34 3.27 -8.14
C SER A 5 -7.97 2.32 -7.13
N LEU A 6 -9.04 1.64 -7.53
CA LEU A 6 -9.68 0.63 -6.68
C LEU A 6 -8.64 -0.41 -6.20
N PRO A 7 -8.48 -0.64 -4.88
CA PRO A 7 -7.50 -1.58 -4.35
C PRO A 7 -7.55 -2.98 -4.97
N ALA A 8 -8.75 -3.44 -5.38
CA ALA A 8 -8.95 -4.72 -6.05
C ALA A 8 -8.15 -4.88 -7.35
N TYR A 9 -7.85 -3.79 -8.07
CA TYR A 9 -7.08 -3.85 -9.31
C TYR A 9 -5.60 -4.23 -9.11
N PHE A 10 -5.09 -4.07 -7.89
CA PHE A 10 -3.72 -4.44 -7.52
C PHE A 10 -3.61 -5.90 -7.07
N LYS A 11 -4.72 -6.57 -6.80
CA LYS A 11 -4.74 -7.98 -6.37
C LYS A 11 -4.16 -8.87 -7.47
N GLY A 12 -3.32 -9.83 -7.09
CA GLY A 12 -2.62 -10.71 -8.02
C GLY A 12 -1.40 -10.10 -8.71
N LYS A 13 -1.13 -8.81 -8.52
CA LYS A 13 0.05 -8.13 -9.11
C LYS A 13 1.21 -8.08 -8.13
N LYS A 14 2.41 -7.85 -8.68
CA LYS A 14 3.62 -7.52 -7.92
C LYS A 14 3.93 -6.03 -8.05
N PRO A 15 4.28 -5.33 -6.96
CA PRO A 15 4.75 -3.96 -7.07
C PRO A 15 6.14 -3.94 -7.71
N VAL A 16 6.45 -2.83 -8.37
CA VAL A 16 7.75 -2.55 -8.99
C VAL A 16 8.31 -1.26 -8.43
N SER A 17 7.50 -0.20 -8.35
CA SER A 17 7.94 1.07 -7.75
C SER A 17 6.77 1.95 -7.34
N ILE A 18 7.07 2.93 -6.49
CA ILE A 18 6.22 4.07 -6.15
C ILE A 18 6.78 5.30 -6.87
N ILE A 19 5.92 6.09 -7.49
CA ILE A 19 6.26 7.34 -8.16
C ILE A 19 5.50 8.46 -7.46
N TYR A 20 6.22 9.44 -6.94
CA TYR A 20 5.67 10.60 -6.24
C TYR A 20 5.45 11.79 -7.19
N PRO A 21 4.66 12.81 -6.77
CA PRO A 21 4.36 13.98 -7.59
C PRO A 21 5.58 14.79 -8.03
N ASP A 22 6.66 14.74 -7.25
CA ASP A 22 7.94 15.39 -7.54
C ASP A 22 8.80 14.62 -8.57
N GLY A 23 8.31 13.48 -9.08
CA GLY A 23 9.01 12.61 -10.01
C GLY A 23 9.93 11.59 -9.33
N THR A 24 10.06 11.61 -8.00
CA THR A 24 10.86 10.63 -7.27
C THR A 24 10.27 9.22 -7.46
N GLU A 25 11.11 8.28 -7.88
CA GLU A 25 10.74 6.87 -8.03
C GLU A 25 11.50 5.99 -7.03
N ILE A 26 10.76 5.19 -6.24
CA ILE A 26 11.33 4.25 -5.26
C ILE A 26 11.00 2.82 -5.68
N HIS A 27 12.02 2.02 -5.96
CA HIS A 27 11.84 0.60 -6.29
C HIS A 27 11.39 -0.22 -5.08
N VAL A 28 10.40 -1.08 -5.28
CA VAL A 28 9.85 -1.99 -4.27
C VAL A 28 9.38 -3.30 -4.91
N ASP A 29 9.67 -4.43 -4.29
CA ASP A 29 9.36 -5.77 -4.80
C ASP A 29 8.26 -6.50 -3.99
N LYS A 30 7.86 -5.93 -2.85
CA LYS A 30 6.88 -6.49 -1.91
C LYS A 30 5.88 -5.44 -1.47
N TRP A 31 4.61 -5.83 -1.37
CA TRP A 31 3.53 -4.95 -0.92
C TRP A 31 3.73 -4.38 0.48
N ARG A 32 4.31 -5.16 1.40
CA ARG A 32 4.70 -4.67 2.74
C ARG A 32 5.77 -3.59 2.68
N LYS A 33 6.76 -3.71 1.80
CA LYS A 33 7.80 -2.68 1.61
C LYS A 33 7.24 -1.42 0.98
N LEU A 34 6.28 -1.57 0.06
CA LEU A 34 5.52 -0.46 -0.50
C LEU A 34 4.75 0.29 0.59
N ALA A 35 4.03 -0.42 1.47
CA ALA A 35 3.32 0.17 2.60
C ALA A 35 4.25 0.94 3.55
N GLU A 36 5.40 0.35 3.91
CA GLU A 36 6.44 1.01 4.70
C GLU A 36 6.86 2.33 4.05
N LYS A 37 7.17 2.32 2.74
CA LYS A 37 7.66 3.52 2.04
C LYS A 37 6.61 4.60 1.88
N LEU A 38 5.34 4.24 1.67
CA LEU A 38 4.24 5.21 1.65
C LEU A 38 4.08 5.91 3.01
N LEU A 39 4.02 5.13 4.10
CA LEU A 39 3.85 5.65 5.45
C LEU A 39 5.09 6.45 5.90
N HIS A 40 6.29 5.98 5.56
CA HIS A 40 7.55 6.69 5.83
C HIS A 40 7.59 8.05 5.15
N ARG A 41 7.30 8.12 3.84
CA ARG A 41 7.28 9.39 3.10
C ARG A 41 6.28 10.37 3.71
N CYS A 42 5.10 9.87 4.10
CA CYS A 42 4.12 10.67 4.83
C CYS A 42 4.67 11.19 6.16
N ALA A 43 5.41 10.40 6.93
CA ALA A 43 5.98 10.80 8.22
C ALA A 43 7.22 11.72 8.12
N GLU A 44 7.81 11.87 6.93
CA GLU A 44 8.89 12.85 6.70
C GLU A 44 8.35 14.29 6.74
N GLU A 45 7.10 14.51 6.34
CA GLU A 45 6.43 15.80 6.47
C GLU A 45 6.07 16.06 7.94
N GLU A 46 6.58 17.16 8.51
CA GLU A 46 6.40 17.48 9.94
C GLU A 46 4.93 17.54 10.36
N VAL A 47 4.10 18.25 9.60
CA VAL A 47 2.65 18.38 9.88
C VAL A 47 1.96 17.01 9.82
N MET A 48 2.36 16.13 8.89
CA MET A 48 1.79 14.79 8.79
C MET A 48 2.27 13.88 9.92
N ARG A 49 3.54 13.99 10.31
CA ARG A 49 4.11 13.27 11.44
C ARG A 49 3.37 13.58 12.74
N GLU A 50 3.08 14.85 13.01
CA GLU A 50 2.28 15.26 14.17
C GLU A 50 0.88 14.65 14.15
N ARG A 51 0.23 14.64 12.98
CA ARG A 51 -1.09 14.02 12.82
C ARG A 51 -1.06 12.51 12.99
N LEU A 52 -0.02 11.84 12.50
CA LEU A 52 0.22 10.40 12.72
C LEU A 52 0.44 10.10 14.20
N CYS A 53 1.27 10.89 14.91
CA CYS A 53 1.41 10.80 16.37
C CYS A 53 0.05 10.87 17.08
N GLY A 54 -0.81 11.79 16.64
CA GLY A 54 -2.16 11.96 17.19
C GLY A 54 -3.06 10.73 17.05
N MET A 55 -2.77 9.83 16.11
CA MET A 55 -3.53 8.60 15.83
C MET A 55 -3.03 7.35 16.58
N LEU A 56 -1.79 7.36 17.08
CA LEU A 56 -1.20 6.19 17.74
C LEU A 56 -2.10 5.69 18.88
N GLY A 57 -2.36 4.38 18.91
CA GLY A 57 -3.22 3.75 19.92
C GLY A 57 -4.73 3.98 19.75
N LYS A 58 -5.17 4.72 18.72
CA LYS A 58 -6.58 5.14 18.58
C LYS A 58 -7.29 4.60 17.33
N VAL A 59 -6.55 3.99 16.42
CA VAL A 59 -7.09 3.61 15.09
C VAL A 59 -7.14 2.10 14.99
N TYR A 60 -8.34 1.58 14.74
CA TYR A 60 -8.61 0.14 14.71
C TYR A 60 -9.15 -0.32 13.35
N GLY A 61 -8.82 -1.57 13.02
CA GLY A 61 -9.41 -2.33 11.92
C GLY A 61 -10.79 -2.84 12.31
N ARG A 62 -10.96 -4.17 12.32
CA ARG A 62 -12.10 -4.80 12.99
C ARG A 62 -11.82 -4.85 14.50
N ASP A 63 -10.82 -5.64 14.89
CA ASP A 63 -10.47 -5.85 16.30
C ASP A 63 -8.98 -5.61 16.59
N ARG A 64 -8.22 -5.15 15.58
CA ARG A 64 -6.77 -4.95 15.68
C ARG A 64 -6.40 -3.48 15.62
N LEU A 65 -5.47 -3.09 16.47
CA LEU A 65 -4.85 -1.77 16.43
C LEU A 65 -4.05 -1.63 15.13
N LEU A 66 -4.27 -0.55 14.38
CA LEU A 66 -3.63 -0.32 13.09
C LEU A 66 -2.36 0.50 13.21
N LEU A 67 -2.28 1.42 14.18
CA LEU A 67 -1.14 2.28 14.44
C LEU A 67 -0.82 2.31 15.94
N SER A 68 0.45 2.15 16.28
CA SER A 68 0.93 2.09 17.66
C SER A 68 2.34 2.64 17.78
N ASP A 69 2.70 3.09 18.98
CA ASP A 69 4.07 3.41 19.36
C ASP A 69 4.89 2.14 19.70
N ARG A 70 4.24 0.98 19.77
CA ARG A 70 4.86 -0.32 20.07
C ARG A 70 4.39 -1.40 19.09
N GLY A 71 5.32 -2.21 18.61
CA GLY A 71 5.02 -3.33 17.71
C GLY A 71 4.55 -4.61 18.42
N ASP A 72 4.74 -4.74 19.73
CA ASP A 72 4.43 -5.95 20.50
C ASP A 72 2.93 -6.23 20.67
N CYS A 73 2.08 -5.24 20.42
CA CYS A 73 0.63 -5.37 20.41
C CYS A 73 0.04 -5.71 19.02
N MET A 74 0.87 -6.08 18.04
CA MET A 74 0.48 -6.34 16.66
C MET A 74 0.85 -7.76 16.20
N ASP A 75 0.08 -8.30 15.25
CA ASP A 75 0.35 -9.60 14.63
C ASP A 75 1.56 -9.53 13.69
N VAL A 76 1.62 -8.49 12.83
CA VAL A 76 2.74 -8.27 11.89
C VAL A 76 3.14 -6.79 12.00
N PRO A 77 3.92 -6.42 13.02
CA PRO A 77 4.38 -5.05 13.15
C PRO A 77 5.29 -4.65 11.98
N LEU A 78 5.02 -3.47 11.43
CA LEU A 78 5.85 -2.82 10.43
C LEU A 78 6.24 -1.44 10.94
N GLU A 79 7.46 -1.30 11.43
CA GLU A 79 8.00 0.01 11.76
C GLU A 79 8.26 0.78 10.46
N PHE A 80 7.59 1.93 10.30
CA PHE A 80 7.75 2.77 9.11
C PHE A 80 8.45 4.09 9.43
N TYR A 81 8.51 4.48 10.69
CA TYR A 81 9.24 5.63 11.22
C TYR A 81 9.62 5.32 12.66
N PRO A 82 10.75 5.84 13.22
CA PRO A 82 11.17 5.51 14.58
C PRO A 82 10.03 5.67 15.60
N GLY A 83 9.69 4.55 16.27
CA GLY A 83 8.61 4.53 17.27
C GLY A 83 7.20 4.62 16.69
N MET A 84 7.01 4.37 15.39
CA MET A 84 5.70 4.28 14.75
C MET A 84 5.56 2.96 13.99
N PHE A 85 4.61 2.14 14.46
CA PHE A 85 4.34 0.82 13.93
C PHE A 85 2.97 0.79 13.25
N PHE A 86 2.90 0.03 12.16
CA PHE A 86 1.68 -0.28 11.44
C PHE A 86 1.41 -1.78 11.43
N GLU A 87 0.16 -2.20 11.65
CA GLU A 87 -0.26 -3.60 11.53
C GLU A 87 -0.31 -4.01 10.05
N ALA A 88 0.57 -4.91 9.61
CA ALA A 88 0.70 -5.28 8.20
C ALA A 88 0.11 -6.65 7.82
N LYS A 89 -0.65 -7.31 8.71
CA LYS A 89 -1.35 -8.59 8.43
C LYS A 89 -2.60 -8.38 7.60
N PHE A 90 -2.39 -8.01 6.35
CA PHE A 90 -3.42 -7.73 5.35
C PHE A 90 -3.02 -8.33 3.99
N ASP A 91 -4.03 -8.70 3.20
CA ASP A 91 -3.83 -8.91 1.77
C ASP A 91 -3.60 -7.57 1.06
N THR A 92 -3.17 -7.61 -0.21
CA THR A 92 -2.84 -6.39 -0.99
C THR A 92 -3.98 -5.39 -1.01
N GLU A 93 -5.21 -5.85 -1.19
CA GLU A 93 -6.40 -5.00 -1.26
C GLU A 93 -6.65 -4.29 0.08
N SER A 94 -6.70 -5.06 1.16
CA SER A 94 -6.94 -4.53 2.50
C SER A 94 -5.81 -3.62 2.96
N LEU A 95 -4.56 -3.92 2.62
CA LEU A 95 -3.38 -3.12 2.94
C LEU A 95 -3.50 -1.71 2.35
N LEU A 96 -3.73 -1.62 1.04
CA LEU A 96 -3.88 -0.33 0.35
C LEU A 96 -5.12 0.43 0.81
N LYS A 97 -6.23 -0.28 1.04
CA LYS A 97 -7.46 0.31 1.57
C LYS A 97 -7.24 0.90 2.95
N VAL A 98 -6.59 0.19 3.87
CA VAL A 98 -6.32 0.69 5.23
C VAL A 98 -5.45 1.94 5.17
N ILE A 99 -4.33 1.91 4.45
CA ILE A 99 -3.44 3.07 4.33
C ILE A 99 -4.17 4.30 3.79
N THR A 100 -4.88 4.15 2.67
CA THR A 100 -5.54 5.29 2.02
C THR A 100 -6.76 5.80 2.79
N THR A 101 -7.59 4.91 3.35
CA THR A 101 -8.89 5.29 3.93
C THR A 101 -8.89 5.46 5.44
N ARG A 102 -8.03 4.76 6.17
CA ARG A 102 -7.96 4.81 7.64
C ARG A 102 -6.79 5.64 8.15
N ILE A 103 -5.79 5.93 7.32
CA ILE A 103 -4.60 6.69 7.72
C ILE A 103 -4.53 7.99 6.92
N PHE A 104 -4.23 7.93 5.61
CA PHE A 104 -3.97 9.12 4.80
C PHE A 104 -5.15 10.08 4.71
N ARG A 105 -6.36 9.56 4.41
CA ARG A 105 -7.55 10.41 4.33
C ARG A 105 -7.87 11.10 5.68
N PRO A 106 -7.93 10.41 6.83
CA PRO A 106 -8.17 11.06 8.12
C PRO A 106 -7.14 12.13 8.51
N ILE A 107 -5.85 11.95 8.18
CA ILE A 107 -4.82 12.96 8.46
C ILE A 107 -4.72 14.04 7.38
N GLY A 108 -5.48 13.93 6.29
CA GLY A 108 -5.44 14.89 5.18
C GLY A 108 -4.14 14.86 4.38
N TYR A 109 -3.47 13.70 4.28
CA TYR A 109 -2.30 13.53 3.42
C TYR A 109 -2.74 13.44 1.95
N ASP A 110 -2.15 14.26 1.08
CA ASP A 110 -2.46 14.24 -0.35
C ASP A 110 -1.71 13.11 -1.06
N TYR A 111 -2.44 12.02 -1.33
CA TYR A 111 -1.92 10.86 -2.04
C TYR A 111 -2.43 10.76 -3.49
N TYR A 112 -3.10 11.80 -4.02
CA TYR A 112 -3.74 11.75 -5.34
C TYR A 112 -2.73 11.69 -6.49
N GLY A 113 -1.57 12.32 -6.34
CA GLY A 113 -0.50 12.31 -7.33
C GLY A 113 0.46 11.11 -7.22
N ILE A 114 0.22 10.15 -6.32
CA ILE A 114 1.07 8.98 -6.16
C ILE A 114 0.66 7.89 -7.16
N TYR A 115 1.64 7.34 -7.89
CA TYR A 115 1.44 6.23 -8.84
C TYR A 115 2.25 5.01 -8.43
N LEU A 116 1.70 3.83 -8.71
CA LEU A 116 2.37 2.54 -8.52
C LEU A 116 2.67 1.93 -9.89
N LYS A 117 3.93 1.58 -10.14
CA LYS A 117 4.27 0.62 -11.20
C LYS A 117 4.06 -0.78 -10.64
N VAL A 118 3.37 -1.61 -11.41
CA VAL A 118 3.04 -2.99 -11.06
C VAL A 118 3.21 -3.86 -12.29
N LYS A 119 3.48 -5.14 -12.06
CA LYS A 119 3.48 -6.16 -13.11
C LYS A 119 2.57 -7.32 -12.71
N ASP A 120 1.99 -7.98 -13.71
CA ASP A 120 1.24 -9.19 -13.47
C ASP A 120 2.15 -10.27 -12.88
N SER A 121 1.58 -11.08 -11.99
CA SER A 121 2.31 -12.24 -11.49
C SER A 121 2.39 -13.31 -12.58
N PRO A 122 3.43 -14.17 -12.56
CA PRO A 122 3.55 -15.27 -13.53
C PRO A 122 2.30 -16.18 -13.58
N GLN A 123 1.56 -16.28 -12.48
CA GLN A 123 0.31 -17.04 -12.38
C GLN A 123 -0.87 -16.43 -13.17
N GLN A 124 -0.80 -15.13 -13.53
CA GLN A 124 -1.80 -14.48 -14.39
C GLN A 124 -1.38 -14.45 -15.87
N GLN A 125 -0.08 -14.52 -16.15
CA GLN A 125 0.44 -14.60 -17.53
C GLN A 125 0.01 -15.90 -18.23
N SER A 126 -0.03 -17.02 -17.50
CA SER A 126 -0.50 -18.31 -18.02
C SER A 126 -2.02 -18.40 -18.26
N ALA A 127 -2.82 -17.47 -17.69
CA ALA A 127 -4.27 -17.47 -17.85
C ALA A 127 -4.75 -16.61 -19.04
N GLN A 128 -3.86 -15.79 -19.63
CA GLN A 128 -4.18 -14.95 -20.80
C GLN A 128 -3.66 -15.53 -22.13
N GLU A 129 -2.78 -16.54 -22.10
CA GLU A 129 -2.29 -17.24 -23.30
C GLU A 129 -3.19 -18.41 -23.75
N SER A 130 -4.32 -18.66 -23.07
CA SER A 130 -5.25 -19.77 -23.37
C SER A 130 -6.52 -19.34 -24.10
N GLU A 131 -6.47 -18.30 -24.94
CA GLU A 131 -7.53 -18.02 -25.92
C GLU A 131 -7.18 -18.72 -27.24
N PRO A 132 -7.95 -19.73 -27.70
CA PRO A 132 -7.65 -20.41 -28.95
C PRO A 132 -7.90 -19.45 -30.13
N LYS A 133 -6.85 -19.18 -30.92
CA LYS A 133 -7.01 -18.59 -32.26
C LYS A 133 -7.88 -19.55 -33.08
N GLN A 134 -9.15 -19.20 -33.28
CA GLN A 134 -10.00 -19.85 -34.27
C GLN A 134 -9.38 -19.61 -35.65
N SER A 135 -8.74 -20.63 -36.19
CA SER A 135 -8.32 -20.70 -37.59
C SER A 135 -9.59 -20.68 -38.45
N LEU A 136 -9.85 -19.57 -39.15
CA LEU A 136 -10.73 -19.63 -40.32
C LEU A 136 -9.98 -20.39 -41.41
N GLN A 137 -10.43 -21.62 -41.69
CA GLN A 137 -10.14 -22.33 -42.92
C GLN A 137 -11.06 -21.78 -44.02
N LEU A 138 -10.49 -21.20 -45.07
CA LEU A 138 -11.04 -21.18 -46.43
C LEU A 138 -9.91 -21.50 -47.41
#